data_AF-A0AA95K5R6-F1
#
_entry.id   AF-A0AA95K5R6-F1
#
_cell.length_a   1.000
_cell.length_b   1.000
_cell.length_c   1.000
_cell.angle_alpha   90.00
_cell.angle_beta   90.00
_cell.angle_gamma   90.00
#
_symmetry.space_group_name_H-M   'P 1'
#
loop_
_entity.id
_entity.type
_entity.pdbx_description
1 polymer ?
#
loop_
_entity_poly.entity_id
_entity_poly.type
_entity_poly.pdbx_seq_one_letter_code
_entity_poly.pdbx_strand_id
1 'polypeptide(L)' 'MLRIKNNCTTIGLLKPGMIIRYHDEDLKIIKLLERKLTSKGLICKYKVNGGNGILSAHSGLRVNVLTERHINKDHRTWYM' A
#
# COMPACT_ATOMS: atom_id res chain seq x y z
N MET A 1 -0.57 -20.19 15.35
CA MET A 1 0.28 -19.55 14.32
C MET A 1 -0.59 -19.05 13.16
N LEU A 2 -0.94 -17.76 13.13
CA LEU A 2 -1.62 -17.21 11.95
C LEU A 2 -0.61 -17.19 10.79
N ARG A 3 -0.86 -17.96 9.74
CA ARG A 3 -0.17 -17.80 8.46
C ARG A 3 -0.52 -16.40 7.93
N ILE A 4 0.37 -15.45 8.17
CA ILE A 4 0.33 -14.11 7.59
C ILE A 4 0.50 -14.32 6.09
N LYS A 5 -0.61 -14.33 5.33
CA LYS A 5 -0.52 -14.22 3.87
C LYS A 5 -0.06 -12.80 3.58
N ASN A 6 1.26 -12.60 3.52
CA ASN A 6 1.86 -11.39 2.99
C ASN A 6 1.45 -11.31 1.51
N ASN A 7 0.35 -10.61 1.24
CA ASN A 7 -0.07 -10.31 -0.11
C ASN A 7 0.84 -9.19 -0.62
N CYS A 8 2.02 -9.58 -1.12
CA CYS A 8 2.92 -8.65 -1.80
C CYS A 8 2.36 -8.36 -3.19
N THR A 9 2.12 -7.09 -3.50
CA THR A 9 1.77 -6.64 -4.86
C THR A 9 2.80 -5.66 -5.38
N THR A 10 2.94 -5.57 -6.69
CA THR A 10 3.74 -4.51 -7.32
C THR A 10 2.98 -3.19 -7.34
N ILE A 11 3.70 -2.08 -7.22
CA ILE A 11 3.11 -0.72 -7.24
C ILE A 11 2.33 -0.46 -8.53
N GLY A 12 2.72 -1.06 -9.66
CA GLY A 12 1.97 -0.98 -10.91
C GLY A 12 0.56 -1.55 -10.87
N LEU A 13 0.30 -2.50 -9.97
CA LEU A 13 -0.98 -3.23 -9.87
C LEU A 13 -1.85 -2.74 -8.70
N LEU A 14 -1.43 -1.68 -8.00
CA LEU A 14 -2.20 -1.11 -6.90
C LEU A 14 -3.51 -0.52 -7.41
N LYS A 15 -4.58 -0.86 -6.69
CA LYS A 15 -5.93 -0.35 -6.97
C LYS A 15 -6.35 0.65 -5.89
N PRO A 16 -7.19 1.64 -6.24
CA PRO A 16 -7.92 2.46 -5.27
C PRO A 16 -8.56 1.59 -4.18
N GLY A 17 -8.43 2.02 -2.91
CA GLY A 17 -8.98 1.33 -1.75
C GLY A 17 -8.02 0.35 -1.07
N MET A 18 -6.91 -0.05 -1.73
CA MET A 18 -5.89 -0.90 -1.10
C MET A 18 -5.12 -0.12 -0.03
N ILE A 19 -4.81 -0.78 1.08
CA ILE A 19 -3.92 -0.25 2.12
C ILE A 19 -2.59 -0.98 1.98
N ILE A 20 -1.50 -0.24 1.93
CA ILE A 20 -0.15 -0.78 1.84
C ILE A 20 0.65 -0.35 3.05
N ARG A 21 1.61 -1.17 3.47
CA ARG A 21 2.60 -0.77 4.47
C ARG A 21 3.90 -0.40 3.76
N TYR A 22 4.35 0.83 3.94
CA TYR A 22 5.52 1.40 3.29
C TYR A 22 6.33 2.20 4.32
N HIS A 23 7.60 1.83 4.54
CA HIS A 23 8.46 2.41 5.59
C HIS A 23 7.77 2.46 6.97
N ASP A 24 7.15 1.35 7.37
CA ASP A 24 6.40 1.23 8.64
C ASP A 24 5.18 2.15 8.79
N GLU A 25 4.80 2.89 7.74
CA GLU A 25 3.54 3.62 7.68
C GLU A 25 2.48 2.89 6.86
N ASP A 26 1.24 2.96 7.31
CA ASP A 26 0.09 2.43 6.61
C ASP A 26 -0.51 3.49 5.69
N LEU A 27 -0.36 3.29 4.38
CA LEU A 27 -0.82 4.20 3.33
C LEU A 27 -2.03 3.60 2.62
N LYS A 28 -3.14 4.33 2.61
CA LYS A 28 -4.33 3.94 1.83
C LYS A 28 -4.29 4.57 0.45
N ILE A 29 -4.23 3.76 -0.61
CA ILE A 29 -4.30 4.22 -1.99
C ILE A 29 -5.68 4.80 -2.25
N ILE A 30 -5.75 6.10 -2.56
CA ILE A 30 -7.00 6.77 -2.94
C ILE A 30 -7.22 6.65 -4.45
N LYS A 31 -6.22 7.06 -5.23
CA LYS A 31 -6.29 7.03 -6.70
C LYS A 31 -4.92 7.03 -7.35
N LEU A 32 -4.85 6.50 -8.57
CA LEU A 32 -3.70 6.70 -9.45
C LEU A 32 -3.75 8.13 -10.00
N LEU A 33 -2.64 8.87 -9.87
CA LEU A 33 -2.51 10.21 -10.43
C LEU A 33 -1.89 10.15 -11.81
N GLU A 34 -0.70 9.53 -11.92
CA GLU A 34 0.05 9.50 -13.16
C GLU A 34 0.80 8.18 -13.32
N ARG A 35 0.97 7.77 -14.57
CA ARG A 35 1.92 6.74 -14.98
C ARG A 35 2.84 7.36 -16.03
N LYS A 36 4.11 7.52 -15.69
CA LYS A 36 5.11 8.08 -16.60
C LYS A 36 6.10 6.99 -16.97
N LEU A 37 6.19 6.69 -18.27
CA LEU A 37 7.25 5.85 -18.79
C LEU A 37 8.51 6.72 -18.91
N THR A 38 9.57 6.34 -18.20
CA THR A 38 10.89 6.98 -18.28
C THR A 38 11.89 6.00 -18.86
N SER A 39 13.05 6.46 -19.34
CA SER A 39 14.13 5.58 -19.83
C SER A 39 14.62 4.58 -18.76
N LYS A 40 14.39 4.89 -17.47
CA LYS A 40 14.68 4.02 -16.31
C LYS A 40 13.51 3.10 -15.92
N GLY A 41 12.40 3.12 -16.66
CA GLY A 41 11.22 2.29 -16.43
C GLY A 41 9.94 3.07 -16.11
N LEU A 42 8.88 2.34 -15.77
CA LEU A 42 7.57 2.91 -15.48
C LEU A 42 7.51 3.43 -14.04
N ILE A 43 7.26 4.72 -13.88
CA ILE A 43 7.03 5.37 -12.58
C ILE A 43 5.53 5.58 -12.41
N CYS A 44 5.00 5.15 -11.27
CA CYS A 44 3.60 5.35 -10.91
C CYS A 44 3.52 6.33 -9.74
N LYS A 45 2.64 7.33 -9.87
CA LYS A 45 2.26 8.23 -8.80
C LYS A 45 0.84 7.93 -8.35
N TYR A 46 0.67 7.71 -7.06
CA TYR A 46 -0.62 7.51 -6.41
C TYR A 46 -0.86 8.62 -5.40
N LYS A 47 -2.12 9.04 -5.29
CA LYS A 47 -2.60 9.80 -4.14
C LYS A 47 -2.90 8.80 -3.03
N VAL A 48 -2.33 9.00 -1.86
CA VAL A 48 -2.52 8.14 -0.69
C VAL A 48 -3.11 8.95 0.47
N ASN A 49 -3.82 8.25 1.37
CA ASN A 49 -4.21 8.77 2.67
C ASN A 49 -3.23 8.18 3.70
N GLY A 50 -2.43 9.03 4.34
CA GLY A 50 -1.27 8.65 5.17
C GLY A 50 0.03 9.27 4.67
N GLY A 51 0.98 9.50 5.58
CA GLY A 51 2.27 10.15 5.30
C GLY A 51 2.12 11.50 4.58
N ASN A 52 2.95 11.72 3.54
CA ASN A 52 3.00 12.96 2.76
C ASN A 52 1.90 13.08 1.68
N GLY A 53 0.89 12.19 1.68
CA GLY A 53 -0.27 12.23 0.78
C GLY A 53 -0.03 11.81 -0.68
N ILE A 54 1.22 11.62 -1.09
CA ILE A 54 1.61 11.18 -2.44
C ILE A 54 2.64 10.06 -2.34
N LEU A 55 2.38 8.96 -3.05
CA LEU A 55 3.31 7.85 -3.23
C LEU A 55 3.82 7.84 -4.67
N SER A 56 5.11 8.09 -4.86
CA SER A 56 5.77 8.02 -6.17
C SER A 56 6.86 6.96 -6.14
N ALA A 57 6.72 5.92 -6.94
CA ALA A 57 7.70 4.83 -6.99
C ALA A 57 7.68 4.10 -8.33
N HIS A 58 8.71 3.30 -8.56
CA HIS A 58 8.79 2.43 -9.73
C HIS A 58 7.72 1.35 -9.69
N SER A 59 7.12 1.07 -10.84
CA SER A 59 6.03 0.12 -11.01
C SER A 59 6.39 -1.30 -10.54
N GLY A 60 7.66 -1.71 -10.73
CA GLY A 60 8.18 -3.01 -10.32
C GLY A 60 8.46 -3.16 -8.81
N LEU A 61 8.34 -2.09 -8.02
CA LEU A 61 8.59 -2.14 -6.59
C LEU A 61 7.48 -2.96 -5.90
N ARG A 62 7.88 -3.95 -5.09
CA ARG A 62 6.95 -4.81 -4.35
C ARG A 62 6.62 -4.16 -3.01
N VAL A 63 5.34 -4.07 -2.70
CA VAL A 63 4.81 -3.55 -1.44
C VAL A 63 3.89 -4.58 -0.79
N ASN A 64 3.84 -4.55 0.54
CA ASN A 64 2.93 -5.40 1.30
C ASN A 64 1.55 -4.74 1.34
N VAL A 65 0.53 -5.45 0.88
CA VAL A 65 -0.88 -5.03 0.99
C VAL A 65 -1.46 -5.54 2.29
N LEU A 66 -1.98 -4.62 3.09
CA LEU A 66 -2.80 -4.91 4.25
C LEU A 66 -4.24 -5.13 3.80
N THR A 67 -4.69 -6.37 3.86
CA THR A 67 -6.11 -6.71 3.69
C THR A 67 -6.90 -6.35 4.96
N GLU A 68 -8.13 -5.85 4.83
CA GLU A 68 -9.02 -5.35 5.91
C GLU A 68 -9.14 -6.26 7.16
N ARG A 69 -8.84 -7.56 7.04
CA ARG A 69 -8.77 -8.48 8.19
C ARG A 69 -7.71 -8.11 9.24
N HIS A 70 -6.75 -7.22 8.92
CA HIS A 70 -5.74 -6.75 9.87
C HIS A 70 -6.19 -5.54 10.72
N ILE A 71 -6.96 -4.59 10.17
CA ILE A 71 -7.33 -3.36 10.91
C ILE A 71 -8.20 -3.68 12.12
N ASN A 72 -9.05 -4.69 12.02
CA ASN A 72 -10.01 -5.05 13.07
C ASN A 72 -9.41 -5.94 14.18
N LYS A 73 -8.11 -6.22 14.15
CA LYS A 73 -7.47 -7.10 15.15
C LYS A 73 -6.75 -6.35 16.26
N ASP A 74 -6.31 -5.11 16.01
CA ASP A 74 -5.63 -4.28 17.00
C ASP A 74 -6.58 -3.62 18.01
N HIS A 75 -7.87 -3.51 17.71
CA HIS A 75 -8.86 -2.86 18.59
C HIS A 75 -9.51 -3.79 19.64
N ARG A 76 -9.06 -5.04 19.80
CA ARG A 76 -9.78 -6.05 20.62
C ARG A 76 -9.11 -6.51 21.91
N THR A 77 -8.05 -5.88 22.36
CA THR A 77 -7.43 -6.27 23.64
C THR A 77 -7.20 -5.04 24.50
N TRP A 78 -8.17 -4.67 25.34
CA TRP A 78 -8.02 -4.12 26.70
C TRP A 78 -9.42 -4.00 27.35
N TYR A 79 -10.08 -5.13 27.59
CA TYR A 79 -11.13 -5.24 28.61
C TYR A 79 -11.00 -6.62 29.26
N MET A 80 -10.26 -6.66 30.37
CA MET A 80 -10.48 -7.55 31.51
C MET A 80 -10.02 -6.81 32.76
#